data_AF-A0A434U5X5-F1
#
_entry.id   AF-A0A434U5X5-F1
#
_cell.length_a   1.000
_cell.length_b   1.000
_cell.length_c   1.000
_cell.angle_alpha   90.00
_cell.angle_beta   90.00
_cell.angle_gamma   90.00
#
_symmetry.space_group_name_H-M   'P 1'
#
loop_
_entity.id
_entity.type
_entity.pdbx_description
1 polymer ?
#
loop_
_entity_poly.entity_id
_entity_poly.type
_entity_poly.pdbx_seq_one_letter_code
_entity_poly.pdbx_strand_id
1 'polypeptide(L)'
;MFGLESATLINGAVLYLDAGLPMTAELEGLFCNNYFPPWTRKRGARMARFKNFIGLPVRPADLPWGTYGPGAITALARKHGRFESALPREVFYPLDYRQAQAVYDPAFSLDAVLSEQTLTLHLWNEKLRDVKHTPPPAGSPLAQLYTKFGV
;
A
#
# COMPACT_ATOMS: atom_id res chain seq x y z
N MET A 1 -12.40 -5.55 -5.34
CA MET A 1 -11.22 -5.46 -6.20
C MET A 1 -10.07 -4.84 -5.42
N PHE A 2 -8.96 -5.55 -5.32
CA PHE A 2 -7.70 -5.12 -4.72
C PHE A 2 -6.58 -5.98 -5.31
N GLY A 3 -5.33 -5.59 -5.14
CA GLY A 3 -4.19 -6.30 -5.73
C GLY A 3 -3.04 -6.55 -4.76
N LEU A 4 -2.21 -7.52 -5.13
CA LEU A 4 -0.99 -7.87 -4.42
C LEU A 4 0.12 -6.86 -4.67
N GLU A 5 0.75 -6.33 -3.62
CA GLU A 5 2.05 -5.64 -3.76
C GLU A 5 3.21 -6.64 -3.74
N SER A 6 3.01 -7.78 -3.07
CA SER A 6 3.95 -8.90 -3.04
C SER A 6 3.18 -10.20 -2.85
N ALA A 7 3.87 -11.34 -2.96
CA ALA A 7 3.30 -12.68 -2.74
C ALA A 7 2.55 -12.85 -1.39
N THR A 8 2.79 -11.97 -0.41
CA THR A 8 2.19 -12.11 0.93
C THR A 8 1.45 -10.87 1.41
N LEU A 9 1.33 -9.82 0.60
CA LEU A 9 0.80 -8.53 1.02
C LEU A 9 -0.10 -7.92 -0.06
N ILE A 10 -1.31 -7.53 0.35
CA ILE A 10 -2.23 -6.71 -0.45
C ILE A 10 -1.94 -5.23 -0.16
N ASN A 11 -1.88 -4.42 -1.21
CA ASN A 11 -1.81 -2.96 -1.09
C ASN A 11 -3.22 -2.35 -1.22
N GLY A 12 -3.47 -1.29 -0.44
CA GLY A 12 -4.75 -0.60 -0.34
C GLY A 12 -4.89 0.63 -1.24
N ALA A 13 -3.95 0.92 -2.14
CA ALA A 13 -4.04 2.06 -3.05
C ALA A 13 -5.20 1.93 -4.04
N VAL A 14 -5.43 0.71 -4.55
CA VAL A 14 -6.67 0.35 -5.25
C VAL A 14 -7.44 -0.60 -4.35
N LEU A 15 -8.54 -0.10 -3.77
CA LEU A 15 -9.37 -0.85 -2.84
C LEU A 15 -10.85 -0.61 -3.13
N TYR A 16 -11.52 -1.67 -3.53
CA TYR A 16 -12.97 -1.76 -3.61
C TYR A 16 -13.41 -2.99 -2.82
N LEU A 17 -14.20 -2.79 -1.78
CA LEU A 17 -14.83 -3.85 -0.99
C LEU A 17 -16.34 -3.61 -1.01
N ASP A 18 -17.10 -4.65 -1.34
CA ASP A 18 -18.55 -4.58 -1.30
C ASP A 18 -19.03 -4.47 0.17
N ALA A 19 -20.03 -3.62 0.41
CA ALA A 19 -20.53 -3.33 1.76
C ALA A 19 -21.15 -4.55 2.45
N GLY A 20 -21.66 -5.53 1.69
CA GLY A 20 -22.23 -6.77 2.23
C GLY A 20 -21.18 -7.80 2.66
N LEU A 21 -19.89 -7.56 2.42
CA LEU A 21 -18.85 -8.51 2.81
C LEU A 21 -18.53 -8.41 4.32
N PRO A 22 -18.43 -9.55 5.03
CA PRO A 22 -18.01 -9.57 6.44
C PRO A 22 -16.65 -8.89 6.69
N MET A 23 -15.72 -9.00 5.72
CA MET A 23 -14.43 -8.31 5.76
C MET A 23 -14.57 -6.79 5.81
N THR A 24 -15.56 -6.23 5.09
CA THR A 24 -15.78 -4.78 5.03
C THR A 24 -16.26 -4.26 6.38
N ALA A 25 -17.29 -4.90 6.95
CA ALA A 25 -17.79 -4.55 8.28
C ALA A 25 -16.71 -4.67 9.36
N GLU A 26 -15.86 -5.70 9.30
CA GLU A 26 -14.75 -5.84 10.26
C GLU A 26 -13.65 -4.79 10.06
N LEU A 27 -13.33 -4.43 8.81
CA LEU A 27 -12.35 -3.40 8.49
C LEU A 27 -12.80 -2.03 9.04
N GLU A 28 -14.09 -1.70 8.90
CA GLU A 28 -14.70 -0.49 9.46
C GLU A 28 -14.66 -0.50 11.00
N GLY A 29 -14.91 -1.66 11.61
CA GLY A 29 -14.90 -1.85 13.07
C GLY A 29 -13.50 -1.78 13.73
N LEU A 30 -12.41 -1.72 12.96
CA LEU A 30 -11.06 -1.71 13.53
C LEU A 30 -10.73 -0.42 14.30
N PHE A 31 -11.39 0.69 13.98
CA PHE A 31 -11.09 2.00 14.53
C PHE A 31 -11.77 2.24 15.89
N CYS A 32 -11.59 1.29 16.81
CA CYS A 32 -12.03 1.40 18.19
C CYS A 32 -10.87 1.77 19.12
N ASN A 33 -11.20 2.39 20.26
CA ASN A 33 -10.23 2.86 21.23
C ASN A 33 -9.43 1.70 21.84
N ASN A 34 -8.11 1.89 21.94
CA ASN A 34 -7.18 0.94 22.56
C ASN A 34 -7.16 -0.46 21.92
N TYR A 35 -7.51 -0.57 20.64
CA TYR A 35 -7.39 -1.83 19.91
C TYR A 35 -5.96 -2.04 19.43
N PHE A 36 -5.39 -3.21 19.73
CA PHE A 36 -4.08 -3.64 19.26
C PHE A 36 -4.26 -4.82 18.29
N PRO A 37 -4.26 -4.59 16.96
CA PRO A 37 -4.55 -5.64 16.00
C PRO A 37 -3.55 -6.81 16.09
N PRO A 38 -4.00 -8.07 15.94
CA PRO A 38 -3.14 -9.24 16.09
C PRO A 38 -2.03 -9.34 15.03
N TRP A 39 -2.22 -8.72 13.86
CA TRP A 39 -1.22 -8.63 12.80
C TRP A 39 -0.18 -7.51 13.01
N THR A 40 -0.23 -6.78 14.12
CA THR A 40 0.70 -5.70 14.41
C THR A 40 2.13 -6.24 14.50
N ARG A 41 3.00 -5.72 13.63
CA ARG A 41 4.42 -6.12 13.56
C ARG A 41 5.11 -5.83 14.89
N LYS A 42 5.99 -6.73 15.33
CA LYS A 42 6.76 -6.53 16.57
C LYS A 42 7.73 -5.34 16.47
N ARG A 43 8.38 -5.21 15.32
CA ARG A 43 9.27 -4.08 15.01
C ARG A 43 8.44 -2.80 14.88
N GLY A 44 8.84 -1.76 15.60
CA GLY A 44 8.15 -0.46 15.61
C GLY A 44 7.01 -0.34 16.63
N ALA A 45 6.55 -1.44 17.25
CA ALA A 45 5.45 -1.42 18.22
C ALA A 45 5.88 -1.43 19.70
N ARG A 46 7.18 -1.26 20.00
CA ARG A 46 7.70 -1.34 21.38
C ARG A 46 7.04 -0.32 22.31
N MET A 47 6.99 0.95 21.88
CA MET A 47 6.40 2.03 22.66
C MET A 47 4.89 1.82 22.85
N ALA A 48 4.17 1.45 21.79
CA ALA A 48 2.74 1.15 21.88
C ALA A 48 2.45 -0.03 22.82
N ARG A 49 3.27 -1.09 22.78
CA ARG A 49 3.14 -2.22 23.71
C ARG A 49 3.40 -1.83 25.15
N PHE A 50 4.42 -1.01 25.38
CA PHE A 50 4.70 -0.49 26.71
C PHE A 50 3.54 0.36 27.23
N LYS A 51 3.03 1.31 26.43
CA LYS A 51 1.83 2.11 26.76
C LYS A 51 0.65 1.22 27.15
N ASN A 52 0.32 0.24 26.32
CA ASN A 52 -0.77 -0.70 26.60
C ASN A 52 -0.53 -1.49 27.90
N PHE A 53 0.71 -1.92 28.16
CA PHE A 53 1.08 -2.66 29.37
C PHE A 53 0.90 -1.82 30.65
N ILE A 54 1.17 -0.52 30.60
CA ILE A 54 0.98 0.40 31.74
C ILE A 54 -0.42 1.05 31.76
N GLY A 55 -1.37 0.53 30.97
CA GLY A 55 -2.75 1.01 30.95
C GLY A 55 -2.98 2.35 30.24
N LEU A 56 -2.00 2.84 29.47
CA LEU A 56 -2.16 4.03 28.64
C LEU A 56 -2.83 3.69 27.30
N PRO A 57 -3.68 4.59 26.77
CA PRO A 57 -4.35 4.36 25.50
C PRO A 57 -3.35 4.31 24.34
N VAL A 58 -3.52 3.32 23.48
CA VAL A 58 -2.81 3.19 22.20
C VAL A 58 -3.69 3.69 21.08
N ARG A 59 -3.18 4.64 20.29
CA ARG A 59 -3.87 5.15 19.09
C ARG A 59 -3.33 4.44 17.85
N PRO A 60 -4.08 4.41 16.74
CA PRO A 60 -3.59 3.88 15.46
C PRO A 60 -2.24 4.47 15.02
N ALA A 61 -2.02 5.76 15.26
CA ALA A 61 -0.76 6.45 14.94
C ALA A 61 0.44 6.03 15.81
N ASP A 62 0.21 5.39 16.96
CA ASP A 62 1.27 4.84 17.81
C ASP A 62 1.76 3.47 17.28
N LEU A 63 1.05 2.85 16.34
CA LEU A 63 1.39 1.56 15.75
C LEU A 63 2.27 1.69 14.49
N PRO A 64 3.02 0.63 14.11
CA PRO A 64 3.83 0.63 12.90
C PRO A 64 3.03 1.03 11.66
N TRP A 65 3.69 1.75 10.75
CA TRP A 65 3.10 2.11 9.45
C TRP A 65 2.54 0.89 8.73
N GLY A 66 1.37 1.07 8.13
CA GLY A 66 0.65 0.02 7.40
C GLY A 66 -0.16 -0.94 8.28
N THR A 67 -0.14 -0.82 9.61
CA THR A 67 -0.94 -1.69 10.51
C THR A 67 -2.43 -1.64 10.21
N TYR A 68 -2.99 -0.44 10.04
CA TYR A 68 -4.41 -0.22 9.71
C TYR A 68 -4.68 -0.11 8.20
N GLY A 69 -3.64 -0.26 7.36
CA GLY A 69 -3.77 -0.22 5.90
C GLY A 69 -3.49 -1.60 5.29
N PRO A 70 -2.40 -1.77 4.52
CA PRO A 70 -2.03 -3.06 3.91
C PRO A 70 -2.06 -4.26 4.87
N GLY A 71 -1.64 -4.06 6.12
CA GLY A 71 -1.64 -5.11 7.15
C GLY A 71 -3.05 -5.58 7.52
N ALA A 72 -3.97 -4.64 7.76
CA ALA A 72 -5.36 -4.94 8.08
C ALA A 72 -6.08 -5.59 6.90
N ILE A 73 -5.93 -5.02 5.70
CA ILE A 73 -6.54 -5.56 4.47
C ILE A 73 -6.04 -6.99 4.23
N THR A 74 -4.74 -7.24 4.35
CA THR A 74 -4.17 -8.58 4.16
C THR A 74 -4.66 -9.57 5.21
N ALA A 75 -4.67 -9.17 6.49
CA ALA A 75 -5.08 -10.05 7.58
C ALA A 75 -6.56 -10.44 7.47
N LEU A 76 -7.44 -9.46 7.20
CA LEU A 76 -8.87 -9.71 7.05
C LEU A 76 -9.18 -10.45 5.75
N ALA A 77 -8.45 -10.20 4.65
CA ALA A 77 -8.61 -10.98 3.41
C ALA A 77 -8.30 -12.46 3.65
N ARG A 78 -7.24 -12.77 4.42
CA ARG A 78 -6.95 -14.16 4.79
C ARG A 78 -8.01 -14.74 5.71
N LYS A 79 -8.42 -14.00 6.75
CA LYS A 79 -9.45 -14.42 7.71
C LYS A 79 -10.76 -14.81 7.02
N HIS A 80 -11.15 -14.03 6.01
CA HIS A 80 -12.42 -14.20 5.28
C HIS A 80 -12.29 -14.98 3.96
N GLY A 81 -11.14 -15.64 3.71
CA GLY A 81 -10.94 -16.47 2.52
C GLY A 81 -10.93 -15.71 1.18
N ARG A 82 -10.57 -14.42 1.20
CA ARG A 82 -10.55 -13.52 0.03
C ARG A 82 -9.14 -13.19 -0.48
N PHE A 83 -8.09 -13.66 0.18
CA PHE A 83 -6.71 -13.35 -0.23
C PHE A 83 -6.41 -13.79 -1.67
N GLU A 84 -6.86 -14.99 -2.05
CA GLU A 84 -6.69 -15.54 -3.41
C GLU A 84 -7.52 -14.80 -4.48
N SER A 85 -8.45 -13.94 -4.07
CA SER A 85 -9.20 -13.07 -4.99
C SER A 85 -8.45 -11.76 -5.29
N ALA A 86 -7.29 -11.53 -4.70
CA ALA A 86 -6.45 -10.39 -5.03
C ALA A 86 -5.91 -10.52 -6.45
N LEU A 87 -5.99 -9.43 -7.22
CA LEU A 87 -5.41 -9.40 -8.56
C LEU A 87 -3.87 -9.48 -8.49
N PRO A 88 -3.25 -10.08 -9.52
CA PRO A 88 -1.79 -10.11 -9.63
C PRO A 88 -1.17 -8.72 -9.55
N ARG A 89 0.11 -8.70 -9.17
CA ARG A 89 0.83 -7.45 -8.89
C ARG A 89 0.90 -6.55 -10.13
N GLU A 90 1.16 -7.13 -11.28
CA GLU A 90 1.28 -6.49 -12.59
C GLU A 90 0.05 -5.69 -13.02
N VAL A 91 -1.13 -5.97 -12.46
CA VAL A 91 -2.38 -5.27 -12.79
C VAL A 91 -2.38 -3.84 -12.23
N PHE A 92 -1.92 -3.65 -11.00
CA PHE A 92 -1.96 -2.34 -10.31
C PHE A 92 -0.59 -1.80 -9.87
N TYR A 93 0.37 -2.68 -9.65
CA TYR A 93 1.67 -2.40 -9.05
C TYR A 93 2.81 -3.01 -9.88
N PRO A 94 2.87 -2.78 -11.22
CA PRO A 94 3.85 -3.41 -12.11
C PRO A 94 5.31 -3.12 -11.69
N LEU A 95 5.55 -1.95 -11.11
CA LEU A 95 6.84 -1.56 -10.52
C LEU A 95 6.92 -2.00 -9.05
N ASP A 96 8.03 -2.61 -8.64
CA ASP A 96 8.24 -2.91 -7.22
C ASP A 96 8.38 -1.61 -6.41
N TYR A 97 7.79 -1.56 -5.22
CA TYR A 97 7.87 -0.39 -4.34
C TYR A 97 9.33 0.04 -4.02
N ARG A 98 10.29 -0.89 -4.04
CA ARG A 98 11.73 -0.60 -3.85
C ARG A 98 12.34 0.14 -5.04
N GLN A 99 11.73 0.00 -6.21
CA GLN A 99 12.14 0.63 -7.46
C GLN A 99 11.30 1.85 -7.80
N ALA A 100 10.44 2.32 -6.87
CA ALA A 100 9.51 3.40 -7.14
C ALA A 100 10.16 4.68 -7.71
N GLN A 101 11.41 4.99 -7.35
CA GLN A 101 12.14 6.15 -7.89
C GLN A 101 12.60 5.97 -9.35
N ALA A 102 12.53 4.77 -9.92
CA ALA A 102 12.92 4.51 -11.32
C ALA A 102 12.06 5.32 -12.31
N VAL A 103 10.86 5.76 -11.93
CA VAL A 103 10.05 6.65 -12.77
C VAL A 103 10.69 8.03 -13.00
N TYR A 104 11.70 8.41 -12.19
CA TYR A 104 12.51 9.62 -12.38
C TYR A 104 13.80 9.36 -13.18
N ASP A 105 14.14 8.11 -13.47
CA ASP A 105 15.38 7.73 -14.16
C ASP A 105 15.19 7.75 -15.69
N PRO A 106 15.88 8.61 -16.45
CA PRO A 106 15.84 8.60 -17.92
C PRO A 106 16.30 7.29 -18.57
N ALA A 107 17.08 6.47 -17.87
CA ALA A 107 17.52 5.17 -18.37
C ALA A 107 16.47 4.06 -18.18
N PHE A 108 15.42 4.31 -17.39
CA PHE A 108 14.36 3.34 -17.13
C PHE A 108 13.22 3.51 -18.15
N SER A 109 12.73 2.38 -18.70
CA SER A 109 11.55 2.35 -19.56
C SER A 109 10.40 1.63 -18.86
N LEU A 110 9.19 2.19 -18.96
CA LEU A 110 7.97 1.55 -18.45
C LEU A 110 7.63 0.27 -19.21
N ASP A 111 8.02 0.15 -20.47
CA ASP A 111 7.76 -1.05 -21.28
C ASP A 111 8.42 -2.31 -20.68
N ALA A 112 9.43 -2.13 -19.82
CA ALA A 112 10.07 -3.23 -19.09
C ALA A 112 9.21 -3.82 -17.95
N VAL A 113 8.16 -3.12 -17.51
CA VAL A 113 7.32 -3.53 -16.38
C VAL A 113 5.82 -3.56 -16.70
N LEU A 114 5.38 -2.82 -17.71
CA LEU A 114 3.97 -2.81 -18.13
C LEU A 114 3.64 -4.08 -18.93
N SER A 115 2.41 -4.55 -18.79
CA SER A 115 1.82 -5.59 -19.62
C SER A 115 0.45 -5.17 -20.12
N GLU A 116 -0.16 -5.95 -21.02
CA GLU A 116 -1.52 -5.71 -21.50
C GLU A 116 -2.57 -5.72 -20.37
N GLN A 117 -2.27 -6.37 -19.24
CA GLN A 117 -3.16 -6.43 -18.08
C GLN A 117 -2.99 -5.25 -17.12
N THR A 118 -1.96 -4.42 -17.32
CA THR A 118 -1.68 -3.30 -16.42
C THR A 118 -2.70 -2.19 -16.60
N LEU A 119 -3.38 -1.82 -15.52
CA LEU A 119 -4.41 -0.79 -15.51
C LEU A 119 -3.94 0.52 -14.90
N THR A 120 -2.91 0.49 -14.05
CA THR A 120 -2.37 1.69 -13.40
C THR A 120 -0.91 1.49 -12.97
N LEU A 121 -0.24 2.61 -12.71
CA LEU A 121 1.08 2.69 -12.11
C LEU A 121 0.97 3.41 -10.77
N HIS A 122 1.18 2.68 -9.68
CA HIS A 122 1.17 3.28 -8.36
C HIS A 122 2.46 4.07 -8.08
N LEU A 123 2.32 5.28 -7.54
CA LEU A 123 3.43 6.13 -7.09
C LEU A 123 3.41 6.23 -5.56
N TRP A 124 4.32 5.51 -4.90
CA TRP A 124 4.41 5.51 -3.44
C TRP A 124 4.98 6.85 -2.93
N ASN A 125 4.13 7.71 -2.37
CA ASN A 125 4.57 8.98 -1.76
C ASN A 125 5.71 8.77 -0.74
N GLU A 126 5.68 7.67 0.01
CA GLU A 126 6.73 7.29 0.98
C GLU A 126 8.11 7.13 0.34
N LYS A 127 8.16 6.55 -0.86
CA LYS A 127 9.39 6.25 -1.61
C LYS A 127 9.86 7.40 -2.48
N LEU A 128 8.94 8.28 -2.85
CA LEU A 128 9.22 9.46 -3.64
C LEU A 128 9.50 10.70 -2.79
N ARG A 129 9.60 10.59 -1.45
CA ARG A 129 9.74 11.73 -0.54
C ARG A 129 10.87 12.69 -0.91
N ASP A 130 11.99 12.15 -1.39
CA ASP A 130 13.19 12.94 -1.69
C ASP A 130 13.13 13.63 -3.06
N VAL A 131 12.26 13.15 -3.97
CA VAL A 131 12.20 13.60 -5.37
C VAL A 131 10.86 14.25 -5.74
N LYS A 132 9.79 14.06 -4.96
CA LYS A 132 8.41 14.49 -5.30
C LYS A 132 8.21 15.99 -5.47
N HIS A 133 9.17 16.80 -5.04
CA HIS A 133 9.15 18.27 -5.20
C HIS A 133 10.13 18.76 -6.27
N THR A 134 10.83 17.83 -6.93
CA THR A 134 11.70 18.14 -8.07
C THR A 134 10.96 17.82 -9.36
N PRO A 135 11.07 18.67 -10.40
CA PRO A 135 10.58 18.32 -11.72
C PRO A 135 11.23 17.01 -12.20
N PRO A 136 10.47 16.09 -12.81
CA PRO A 136 11.05 14.86 -13.32
C PRO A 136 12.07 15.19 -14.42
N PRO A 137 13.26 14.55 -14.42
CA PRO A 137 14.26 14.75 -15.45
C PRO A 137 13.70 14.52 -16.86
N ALA A 138 14.15 15.31 -17.83
CA ALA A 138 13.76 15.13 -19.24
C ALA A 138 14.07 13.69 -19.70
N GLY A 139 13.14 13.08 -20.41
CA GLY A 139 13.26 11.69 -20.88
C GLY A 139 12.89 10.62 -19.85
N SER A 140 12.80 10.95 -18.55
CA SER A 140 12.31 10.01 -17.54
C SER A 140 10.85 9.60 -17.80
N PRO A 141 10.43 8.40 -17.36
CA PRO A 141 9.04 7.97 -17.49
C PRO A 141 8.03 8.97 -16.98
N LEU A 142 8.26 9.57 -15.82
CA LEU A 142 7.33 10.53 -15.24
C LEU A 142 7.21 11.80 -16.09
N ALA A 143 8.32 12.30 -16.65
CA ALA A 143 8.29 13.44 -17.58
C ALA A 143 7.53 13.13 -18.88
N GLN A 144 7.67 11.90 -19.39
CA GLN A 144 6.91 11.45 -20.56
C GLN A 144 5.41 11.37 -20.25
N LEU A 145 5.03 10.87 -19.06
CA LEU A 145 3.63 10.83 -18.62
C LEU A 145 3.06 12.25 -18.45
N TYR A 146 3.82 13.19 -17.89
CA TYR A 146 3.39 14.59 -17.77
C TYR A 146 3.08 15.19 -19.14
N THR A 147 3.98 14.99 -20.10
CA THR A 147 3.78 15.43 -21.49
C THR A 147 2.55 14.78 -22.13
N LYS A 148 2.38 13.46 -21.94
CA LYS A 148 1.26 12.69 -22.53
C LYS A 148 -0.11 13.14 -22.00
N PHE A 149 -0.19 13.46 -20.71
CA PHE A 149 -1.47 13.79 -20.06
C PHE A 149 -1.68 15.30 -19.82
N GLY A 150 -0.71 16.14 -20.19
CA GLY A 150 -0.83 17.60 -20.11
C GLY A 150 -0.84 18.16 -18.68
N VAL A 151 0.02 17.61 -17.81
CA VAL A 151 0.18 18.00 -16.40
C VAL A 151 1.52 18.68 -16.13
#